data_AF-A0A232LUS2-F1
#
_entry.id   AF-A0A232LUS2-F1
#
_cell.length_a   1.000
_cell.length_b   1.000
_cell.length_c   1.000
_cell.angle_alpha   90.00
_cell.angle_beta   90.00
_cell.angle_gamma   90.00
#
_symmetry.space_group_name_H-M   'P 1'
#
loop_
_entity.id
_entity.type
_entity.pdbx_description
1 polymer ?
#
loop_
_entity_poly.entity_id
_entity_poly.type
_entity_poly.pdbx_seq_one_letter_code
_entity_poly.pdbx_strand_id
1 'polypeptide(L)'
;MEWFGNSWEGEEVVFPSRDDQPSTTWKLGAKLAEEKFNILPKRWLTAKSGPSEAWVPFACTQVGASGPEHVVKIYMQIPHGSTMSDKPESRGMQRHQKPSSGARAELEGLQILTQNQCTSAPRLVNYLQREQDDTMWIPGGYIFFILMTKCPGKPIQNFRQEPLTKRNEIRQAFEDAYKECQRCGVINSDNSQDNLLWDDVAKKCYIVDFKMWTTPSPGTVWSERKLKVWLMMALRPEDQVVQTLKEVESWGSPLRKYMPGSLVGAIAEIPAGQHDMYNFGEKGVLLGIAKTAEVILSVKDSRTKAFRKSVKQPGTRDSVSLIGGLCADGTTPHIIQIS
;
A
#
# COMPACT_ATOMS: atom_id res chain seq x y z
N MET A 1 23.44 2.74 10.16
CA MET A 1 23.78 4.08 10.67
C MET A 1 22.53 4.57 11.34
N GLU A 2 22.64 5.07 12.57
CA GLU A 2 21.49 5.48 13.39
C GLU A 2 21.58 6.99 13.64
N TRP A 3 20.75 7.76 12.93
CA TRP A 3 20.62 9.21 13.03
C TRP A 3 19.83 9.60 14.28
N PHE A 4 18.79 8.82 14.60
CA PHE A 4 17.94 9.02 15.76
C PHE A 4 18.33 7.98 16.82
N GLY A 5 19.40 8.23 17.58
CA GLY A 5 19.84 7.33 18.66
C GLY A 5 18.76 7.09 19.75
N ASN A 6 19.14 6.47 20.86
CA ASN A 6 18.18 6.02 21.89
C ASN A 6 17.56 7.15 22.74
N SER A 7 17.93 8.42 22.54
CA SER A 7 17.53 9.53 23.41
C SER A 7 16.15 10.14 23.11
N TRP A 8 15.51 9.77 22.00
CA TRP A 8 14.26 10.39 21.56
C TRP A 8 13.02 9.80 22.23
N GLU A 9 13.04 8.52 22.62
CA GLU A 9 11.91 7.91 23.30
C GLU A 9 11.76 8.52 24.70
N GLY A 10 10.55 8.97 25.02
CA GLY A 10 10.23 9.68 26.25
C GLY A 10 10.45 11.19 26.19
N GLU A 11 11.03 11.75 25.12
CA GLU A 11 11.15 13.20 24.95
C GLU A 11 9.76 13.85 24.87
N GLU A 12 9.61 15.00 25.53
CA GLU A 12 8.40 15.82 25.45
C GLU A 12 8.59 16.97 24.47
N VAL A 13 7.68 17.05 23.49
CA VAL A 13 7.69 18.05 22.43
C VAL A 13 6.50 18.99 22.63
N VAL A 14 6.78 20.28 22.78
CA VAL A 14 5.75 21.32 22.96
C VAL A 14 5.39 21.93 21.60
N PHE A 15 4.20 21.63 21.11
CA PHE A 15 3.67 22.21 19.88
C PHE A 15 2.96 23.54 20.18
N PRO A 16 3.21 24.60 19.40
CA PRO A 16 2.70 25.93 19.68
C PRO A 16 1.18 26.04 19.48
N SER A 17 0.57 27.07 20.06
CA SER A 17 -0.81 27.44 19.73
C SER A 17 -0.94 27.79 18.24
N ARG A 18 -1.99 27.30 17.60
CA ARG A 18 -2.21 27.45 16.15
C ARG A 18 -3.70 27.31 15.83
N ASP A 19 -4.23 28.13 14.93
CA ASP A 19 -5.63 28.05 14.47
C ASP A 19 -6.65 27.98 15.62
N ASP A 20 -6.50 28.91 16.58
CA ASP A 20 -7.29 29.00 17.82
C ASP A 20 -7.20 27.79 18.77
N GLN A 21 -6.31 26.84 18.50
CA GLN A 21 -5.98 25.75 19.40
C GLN A 21 -4.85 26.15 20.36
N PRO A 22 -4.94 25.75 21.65
CA PRO A 22 -3.88 26.03 22.62
C PRO A 22 -2.60 25.24 22.31
N SER A 23 -1.50 25.67 22.92
CA SER A 23 -0.25 24.89 22.95
C SER A 23 -0.50 23.52 23.58
N THR A 24 0.15 22.47 23.05
CA THR A 24 0.02 21.10 23.58
C THR A 24 1.37 20.41 23.68
N THR A 25 1.57 19.63 24.74
CA THR A 25 2.79 18.84 24.96
C THR A 25 2.53 17.38 24.62
N TRP A 26 3.44 16.77 23.89
CA TRP A 26 3.35 15.38 23.44
C TRP A 26 4.60 14.62 23.81
N LYS A 27 4.44 13.47 24.47
CA LYS A 27 5.53 12.58 24.84
C LYS A 27 5.74 11.54 23.74
N LEU A 28 6.96 11.47 23.21
CA LEU A 28 7.36 10.46 22.23
C LEU A 28 7.43 9.07 22.88
N GLY A 29 6.92 8.07 22.18
CA GLY A 29 7.05 6.66 22.51
C GLY A 29 8.02 5.95 21.55
N ALA A 30 7.72 4.69 21.21
CA ALA A 30 8.54 3.89 20.32
C ALA A 30 8.56 4.43 18.87
N LYS A 31 9.65 4.16 18.15
CA LYS A 31 9.72 4.30 16.69
C LYS A 31 8.70 3.37 16.03
N LEU A 32 8.00 3.86 15.02
CA LEU A 32 7.00 3.10 14.26
C LEU A 32 7.54 2.47 12.97
N ALA A 33 8.74 2.89 12.55
CA ALA A 33 9.46 2.34 11.41
C ALA A 33 10.97 2.53 11.59
N GLU A 34 11.74 1.84 10.77
CA GLU A 34 13.16 2.16 10.61
C GLU A 34 13.33 3.60 10.13
N GLU A 35 14.40 4.23 10.58
CA GLU A 35 14.76 5.56 10.10
C GLU A 35 15.17 5.51 8.62
N LYS A 36 14.65 6.45 7.84
CA LYS A 36 14.99 6.62 6.44
C LYS A 36 15.84 7.89 6.29
N PHE A 37 16.65 7.96 5.25
CA PHE A 37 17.50 9.13 5.02
C PHE A 37 17.84 9.31 3.55
N ASN A 38 18.23 10.54 3.20
CA ASN A 38 18.84 10.88 1.93
C ASN A 38 20.10 11.71 2.18
N ILE A 39 21.25 11.20 1.72
CA ILE A 39 22.55 11.84 1.89
C ILE A 39 23.03 12.35 0.53
N LEU A 40 23.16 13.66 0.40
CA LEU A 40 23.75 14.26 -0.79
C LEU A 40 25.28 14.24 -0.69
N PRO A 41 26.01 13.96 -1.78
CA PRO A 41 27.46 13.88 -1.72
C PRO A 41 28.11 15.23 -1.45
N LYS A 42 29.32 15.22 -0.87
CA LYS A 42 30.14 16.41 -0.55
C LYS A 42 30.22 17.46 -1.68
N ARG A 43 30.26 17.02 -2.94
CA ARG A 43 30.30 17.93 -4.11
C ARG A 43 29.09 18.87 -4.23
N TRP A 44 28.01 18.59 -3.50
CA TRP A 44 26.79 19.41 -3.45
C TRP A 44 26.71 20.30 -2.20
N LEU A 45 27.83 20.56 -1.50
CA LEU A 45 27.86 21.49 -0.37
C LEU A 45 27.58 22.97 -0.72
N THR A 46 27.12 23.28 -1.94
CA THR A 46 26.79 24.65 -2.32
C THR A 46 25.43 25.03 -1.72
N ALA A 47 25.27 26.30 -1.30
CA ALA A 47 24.01 26.81 -0.73
C ALA A 47 22.79 26.72 -1.69
N LYS A 48 23.00 26.36 -2.96
CA LYS A 48 21.93 26.09 -3.93
C LYS A 48 21.41 24.65 -3.88
N SER A 49 22.16 23.74 -3.28
CA SER A 49 21.77 22.33 -3.15
C SER A 49 20.91 22.17 -1.90
N GLY A 50 19.95 21.24 -1.91
CA GLY A 50 19.11 20.98 -0.74
C GLY A 50 19.90 20.34 0.43
N PRO A 51 19.29 20.24 1.62
CA PRO A 51 19.90 19.57 2.76
C PRO A 51 19.92 18.04 2.57
N SER A 52 20.92 17.37 3.14
CA SER A 52 20.78 15.95 3.50
C SER A 52 19.85 15.83 4.70
N GLU A 53 19.05 14.77 4.75
CA GLU A 53 17.94 14.66 5.72
C GLU A 53 17.75 13.20 6.16
N ALA A 54 17.47 13.00 7.46
CA ALA A 54 16.95 11.76 8.01
C ALA A 54 15.55 11.98 8.58
N TRP A 55 14.71 10.95 8.59
CA TRP A 55 13.38 11.03 9.17
C TRP A 55 12.89 9.71 9.73
N VAL A 56 12.02 9.80 10.73
CA VAL A 56 11.41 8.64 11.39
C VAL A 56 10.06 9.02 12.03
N PRO A 57 9.03 8.17 11.94
CA PRO A 57 7.80 8.32 12.70
C PRO A 57 7.90 7.71 14.10
N PHE A 58 7.45 8.44 15.10
CA PHE A 58 7.29 7.99 16.49
C PHE A 58 5.82 7.93 16.87
N ALA A 59 5.45 6.93 17.66
CA ALA A 59 4.22 6.98 18.45
C ALA A 59 4.31 8.15 19.45
N CYS A 60 3.19 8.73 19.83
CA CYS A 60 3.16 9.74 20.89
C CYS A 60 1.80 9.83 21.58
N THR A 61 1.82 10.33 22.81
CA THR A 61 0.62 10.61 23.60
C THR A 61 0.65 12.03 24.14
N GLN A 62 -0.51 12.65 24.27
CA GLN A 62 -0.60 14.00 24.80
C GLN A 62 -0.38 13.99 26.32
N VAL A 63 0.50 14.85 26.82
CA VAL A 63 0.77 14.98 28.25
C VAL A 63 -0.39 15.68 28.94
N GLY A 64 -0.85 15.13 30.06
CA GLY A 64 -1.93 15.72 30.87
C GLY A 64 -3.35 15.53 30.30
N ALA A 65 -3.50 14.76 29.21
CA ALA A 65 -4.81 14.44 28.63
C ALA A 65 -4.95 12.93 28.40
N SER A 66 -6.13 12.37 28.67
CA SER A 66 -6.49 11.04 28.21
C SER A 66 -6.96 11.13 26.76
N GLY A 67 -6.32 10.40 25.85
CA GLY A 67 -6.68 10.45 24.44
C GLY A 67 -6.04 9.31 23.65
N PRO A 68 -6.41 9.18 22.36
CA PRO A 68 -5.79 8.19 21.49
C PRO A 68 -4.32 8.54 21.22
N GLU A 69 -3.54 7.51 20.93
CA GLU A 69 -2.17 7.67 20.46
C GLU A 69 -2.13 8.38 19.09
N HIS A 70 -1.11 9.20 18.89
CA HIS A 70 -0.85 9.95 17.67
C HIS A 70 0.52 9.59 17.10
N VAL A 71 0.88 10.19 15.96
CA VAL A 71 2.19 10.04 15.35
C VAL A 71 2.87 11.39 15.25
N VAL A 72 4.12 11.47 15.67
CA VAL A 72 5.01 12.58 15.33
C VAL A 72 6.05 12.04 14.34
N LYS A 73 6.06 12.59 13.13
CA LYS A 73 7.14 12.33 12.18
C LYS A 73 8.18 13.43 12.32
N ILE A 74 9.41 13.02 12.63
CA ILE A 74 10.54 13.92 12.83
C ILE A 74 11.43 13.87 11.62
N TYR A 75 11.82 15.04 11.15
CA TYR A 75 12.76 15.30 10.08
C TYR A 75 13.94 16.04 10.67
N MET A 76 15.15 15.54 10.45
CA MET A 76 16.36 16.14 10.97
C MET A 76 17.37 16.34 9.86
N GLN A 77 17.94 17.54 9.79
CA GLN A 77 19.07 17.78 8.90
C GLN A 77 20.28 16.95 9.34
N ILE A 78 20.92 16.26 8.40
CA ILE A 78 22.11 15.45 8.64
C ILE A 78 23.29 15.95 7.78
N PRO A 79 24.53 15.56 8.07
CA PRO A 79 25.69 15.97 7.29
C PRO A 79 25.64 15.36 5.90
N HIS A 80 26.23 16.08 4.94
CA HIS A 80 26.48 15.53 3.61
C HIS A 80 27.44 14.32 3.65
N GLY A 81 27.45 13.56 2.57
CA GLY A 81 28.33 12.39 2.45
C GLY A 81 29.79 12.78 2.69
N SER A 82 30.49 11.98 3.48
CA SER A 82 31.90 12.19 3.87
C SER A 82 32.19 13.44 4.72
N THR A 83 31.18 14.06 5.35
CA THR A 83 31.37 15.18 6.30
C THR A 83 30.91 14.87 7.72
N MET A 84 30.48 13.64 7.98
CA MET A 84 29.95 13.21 9.28
C MET A 84 30.99 13.29 10.40
N SER A 85 32.26 13.02 10.07
CA SER A 85 33.42 13.09 10.96
C SER A 85 34.05 14.47 11.03
N ASP A 86 33.53 15.46 10.29
CA ASP A 86 34.02 16.82 10.37
C ASP A 86 33.65 17.43 11.74
N LYS A 87 34.39 18.45 12.15
CA LYS A 87 34.12 19.17 13.40
C LYS A 87 32.70 19.78 13.39
N PRO A 88 32.04 19.91 14.56
CA PRO A 88 30.69 20.48 14.65
C PRO A 88 30.53 21.82 13.93
N GLU A 89 31.53 22.71 14.00
CA GLU A 89 31.52 24.02 13.34
C GLU A 89 31.47 23.87 11.81
N SER A 90 32.25 22.93 11.27
CA SER A 90 32.26 22.61 9.83
C SER A 90 30.95 22.01 9.36
N ARG A 91 30.30 21.20 10.19
CA ARG A 91 28.96 20.65 9.91
C ARG A 91 27.90 21.75 10.00
N GLY A 92 27.99 22.65 10.98
CA GLY A 92 27.09 23.79 11.15
C GLY A 92 27.13 24.78 9.98
N MET A 93 28.22 24.84 9.19
CA MET A 93 28.26 25.59 7.92
C MET A 93 27.31 25.04 6.85
N GLN A 94 26.84 23.80 6.99
CA GLN A 94 25.90 23.14 6.07
C GLN A 94 24.43 23.44 6.41
N ARG A 95 24.16 24.15 7.51
CA ARG A 95 22.82 24.36 8.04
C ARG A 95 21.89 25.01 7.02
N HIS A 96 20.67 24.51 6.98
CA HIS A 96 19.58 25.06 6.20
C HIS A 96 18.51 25.61 7.14
N GLN A 97 18.03 26.82 6.84
CA GLN A 97 16.97 27.45 7.62
C GLN A 97 15.58 26.89 7.33
N LYS A 98 15.40 26.26 6.17
CA LYS A 98 14.12 25.66 5.75
C LYS A 98 14.26 24.14 5.68
N PRO A 99 13.21 23.39 6.04
CA PRO A 99 13.19 21.94 5.86
C PRO A 99 13.29 21.58 4.38
N SER A 100 13.64 20.32 4.11
CA SER A 100 13.73 19.80 2.74
C SER A 100 12.42 20.00 1.95
N SER A 101 12.50 19.93 0.63
CA SER A 101 11.30 19.95 -0.22
C SER A 101 10.33 18.82 0.13
N GLY A 102 10.84 17.63 0.47
CA GLY A 102 10.00 16.49 0.87
C GLY A 102 9.27 16.72 2.20
N ALA A 103 9.97 17.25 3.21
CA ALA A 103 9.36 17.58 4.51
C ALA A 103 8.26 18.63 4.38
N ARG A 104 8.51 19.68 3.59
CA ARG A 104 7.52 20.74 3.31
C ARG A 104 6.35 20.21 2.49
N ALA A 105 6.61 19.36 1.49
CA ALA A 105 5.57 18.74 0.68
C ALA A 105 4.66 17.85 1.55
N GLU A 106 5.20 17.07 2.49
CA GLU A 106 4.35 16.26 3.37
C GLU A 106 3.45 17.12 4.26
N LEU A 107 3.97 18.21 4.83
CA LEU A 107 3.13 19.15 5.58
C LEU A 107 1.99 19.68 4.70
N GLU A 108 2.31 20.17 3.51
CA GLU A 108 1.32 20.74 2.58
C GLU A 108 0.25 19.71 2.16
N GLY A 109 0.67 18.49 1.82
CA GLY A 109 -0.24 17.41 1.45
C GLY A 109 -1.19 17.06 2.60
N LEU A 110 -0.66 16.98 3.84
CA LEU A 110 -1.48 16.73 5.03
C LEU A 110 -2.43 17.90 5.35
N GLN A 111 -2.02 19.15 5.11
CA GLN A 111 -2.89 20.32 5.25
C GLN A 111 -4.09 20.22 4.30
N ILE A 112 -3.85 19.93 3.02
CA ILE A 112 -4.91 19.80 2.01
C ILE A 112 -5.85 18.63 2.36
N LEU A 113 -5.31 17.46 2.69
CA LEU A 113 -6.09 16.28 3.07
C LEU A 113 -6.95 16.54 4.31
N THR A 114 -6.41 17.25 5.29
CA THR A 114 -7.10 17.59 6.54
C THR A 114 -8.24 18.57 6.29
N GLN A 115 -7.98 19.64 5.54
CA GLN A 115 -8.99 20.65 5.19
C GLN A 115 -10.15 20.03 4.40
N ASN A 116 -9.83 19.08 3.50
CA ASN A 116 -10.81 18.34 2.71
C ASN A 116 -11.35 17.08 3.40
N GLN A 117 -11.11 16.92 4.71
CA GLN A 117 -11.67 15.87 5.57
C GLN A 117 -11.44 14.44 5.03
N CYS A 118 -10.27 14.19 4.45
CA CYS A 118 -9.90 12.85 3.99
C CYS A 118 -9.83 11.87 5.17
N THR A 119 -10.56 10.76 5.08
CA THR A 119 -10.59 9.73 6.12
C THR A 119 -9.62 8.58 5.87
N SER A 120 -9.00 8.53 4.70
CA SER A 120 -8.04 7.49 4.28
C SER A 120 -6.58 7.93 4.38
N ALA A 121 -6.32 9.03 5.09
CA ALA A 121 -4.99 9.55 5.38
C ALA A 121 -4.91 10.07 6.83
N PRO A 122 -3.71 10.25 7.39
CA PRO A 122 -3.54 10.95 8.66
C PRO A 122 -4.06 12.37 8.58
N ARG A 123 -4.72 12.82 9.65
CA ARG A 123 -5.09 14.22 9.82
C ARG A 123 -3.95 14.98 10.49
N LEU A 124 -3.57 16.12 9.95
CA LEU A 124 -2.64 17.05 10.58
C LEU A 124 -3.25 17.57 11.88
N VAL A 125 -2.46 17.55 12.95
CA VAL A 125 -2.82 18.14 14.24
C VAL A 125 -2.02 19.42 14.47
N ASN A 126 -0.70 19.36 14.34
CA ASN A 126 0.17 20.54 14.49
C ASN A 126 1.55 20.28 13.85
N TYR A 127 2.40 21.29 13.80
CA TYR A 127 3.78 21.16 13.36
C TYR A 127 4.66 22.26 13.99
N LEU A 128 5.96 21.96 14.13
CA LEU A 128 6.94 22.94 14.59
C LEU A 128 8.31 22.70 13.95
N GLN A 129 9.13 23.74 13.93
CA GLN A 129 10.54 23.66 13.59
C GLN A 129 11.35 24.18 14.78
N ARG A 130 12.45 23.52 15.12
CA ARG A 130 13.47 24.03 16.04
C ARG A 130 14.86 23.85 15.44
N GLU A 131 15.83 24.54 16.01
CA GLU A 131 17.24 24.37 15.65
C GLU A 131 17.87 23.22 16.45
N GLN A 132 18.82 22.55 15.82
CA GLN A 132 19.72 21.59 16.44
C GLN A 132 20.73 22.31 17.34
N ASP A 133 20.97 21.77 18.53
CA ASP A 133 22.00 22.29 19.43
C ASP A 133 23.42 21.95 18.96
N ASP A 134 24.42 22.47 19.67
CA ASP A 134 25.84 22.35 19.33
C ASP A 134 26.39 20.91 19.39
N THR A 135 25.66 19.98 20.00
CA THR A 135 26.05 18.56 20.14
C THR A 135 25.46 17.68 19.04
N MET A 136 24.44 18.16 18.33
CA MET A 136 23.74 17.40 17.31
C MET A 136 24.49 17.38 15.96
N TRP A 137 23.92 16.67 14.99
CA TRP A 137 24.55 16.38 13.70
C TRP A 137 24.93 17.61 12.90
N ILE A 138 24.07 18.64 12.90
CA ILE A 138 24.29 19.91 12.21
C ILE A 138 23.94 21.01 13.20
N PRO A 139 24.90 21.55 13.97
CA PRO A 139 24.64 22.70 14.85
C PRO A 139 23.96 23.86 14.12
N GLY A 140 22.83 24.33 14.65
CA GLY A 140 21.98 25.35 14.02
C GLY A 140 21.23 24.89 12.76
N GLY A 141 21.29 23.60 12.41
CA GLY A 141 20.45 22.97 11.39
C GLY A 141 19.04 22.75 11.89
N TYR A 142 18.09 22.45 11.01
CA TYR A 142 16.70 22.26 11.43
C TYR A 142 16.44 20.86 12.02
N ILE A 143 15.44 20.81 12.91
CA ILE A 143 14.62 19.65 13.22
C ILE A 143 13.16 20.08 13.01
N PHE A 144 12.41 19.31 12.24
CA PHE A 144 11.06 19.61 11.85
C PHE A 144 10.12 18.47 12.25
N PHE A 145 9.05 18.82 12.97
CA PHE A 145 8.11 17.87 13.55
C PHE A 145 6.74 18.07 12.91
N ILE A 146 6.14 16.99 12.44
CA ILE A 146 4.76 16.95 11.97
C ILE A 146 3.98 16.02 12.89
N LEU A 147 3.04 16.58 13.66
CA LEU A 147 2.12 15.84 14.51
C LEU A 147 0.82 15.55 13.75
N MET A 148 0.44 14.28 13.69
CA MET A 148 -0.72 13.80 12.96
C MET A 148 -1.44 12.68 13.71
N THR A 149 -2.70 12.44 13.38
CA THR A 149 -3.45 11.31 13.95
C THR A 149 -2.82 9.99 13.54
N LYS A 150 -2.81 9.00 14.44
CA LYS A 150 -2.39 7.64 14.09
C LYS A 150 -3.49 6.94 13.30
N CYS A 151 -3.17 6.51 12.07
CA CYS A 151 -4.06 5.65 11.31
C CYS A 151 -4.06 4.23 11.91
N PRO A 152 -5.23 3.56 11.98
CA PRO A 152 -5.31 2.14 12.30
C PRO A 152 -4.57 1.26 11.29
N GLY A 153 -4.34 0.01 11.68
CA GLY A 153 -3.74 -1.01 10.82
C GLY A 153 -2.22 -1.11 10.93
N LYS A 154 -1.64 -1.92 10.03
CA LYS A 154 -0.20 -2.20 9.96
C LYS A 154 0.29 -2.04 8.52
N PRO A 155 1.58 -1.71 8.30
CA PRO A 155 2.17 -1.73 6.97
C PRO A 155 1.92 -3.06 6.27
N ILE A 156 1.59 -3.00 4.99
CA ILE A 156 1.33 -4.20 4.19
C ILE A 156 2.66 -4.93 3.94
N GLN A 157 2.84 -6.08 4.57
CA GLN A 157 4.01 -6.93 4.42
C GLN A 157 3.64 -8.22 3.68
N ASN A 158 4.59 -8.75 2.90
CA ASN A 158 4.43 -10.03 2.21
C ASN A 158 3.13 -10.16 1.39
N PHE A 159 2.63 -9.05 0.82
CA PHE A 159 1.34 -8.97 0.12
C PHE A 159 1.10 -10.15 -0.83
N ARG A 160 2.12 -10.57 -1.58
CA ARG A 160 2.03 -11.67 -2.57
C ARG A 160 1.81 -13.05 -1.95
N GLN A 161 2.19 -13.25 -0.70
CA GLN A 161 2.06 -14.52 0.03
C GLN A 161 0.67 -14.65 0.68
N GLU A 162 -0.11 -13.56 0.75
CA GLU A 162 -1.45 -13.58 1.31
C GLU A 162 -2.45 -14.33 0.40
N PRO A 163 -3.48 -14.98 0.97
CA PRO A 163 -4.55 -15.61 0.20
C PRO A 163 -5.18 -14.66 -0.82
N LEU A 164 -5.61 -15.18 -1.97
CA LEU A 164 -6.19 -14.37 -3.05
C LEU A 164 -7.37 -13.52 -2.57
N THR A 165 -8.23 -14.07 -1.72
CA THR A 165 -9.36 -13.36 -1.11
C THR A 165 -8.91 -12.11 -0.36
N LYS A 166 -7.94 -12.24 0.56
CA LYS A 166 -7.38 -11.12 1.32
C LYS A 166 -6.66 -10.11 0.43
N ARG A 167 -5.92 -10.58 -0.59
CA ARG A 167 -5.30 -9.67 -1.56
C ARG A 167 -6.35 -8.87 -2.34
N ASN A 168 -7.48 -9.46 -2.67
CA ASN A 168 -8.57 -8.76 -3.35
C ASN A 168 -9.21 -7.70 -2.44
N GLU A 169 -9.45 -8.03 -1.16
CA GLU A 169 -9.94 -7.07 -0.15
C GLU A 169 -9.00 -5.87 -0.02
N ILE A 170 -7.70 -6.13 0.14
CA ILE A 170 -6.69 -5.07 0.26
C ILE A 170 -6.65 -4.20 -1.00
N ARG A 171 -6.71 -4.79 -2.21
CA ARG A 171 -6.72 -4.03 -3.47
C ARG A 171 -7.93 -3.11 -3.58
N GLN A 172 -9.11 -3.61 -3.23
CA GLN A 172 -10.34 -2.81 -3.24
C GLN A 172 -10.24 -1.66 -2.24
N ALA A 173 -9.81 -1.93 -1.01
CA ALA A 173 -9.68 -0.89 0.01
C ALA A 173 -8.60 0.15 -0.34
N PHE A 174 -7.50 -0.26 -0.98
CA PHE A 174 -6.50 0.66 -1.50
C PHE A 174 -7.05 1.54 -2.62
N GLU A 175 -7.82 0.96 -3.55
CA GLU A 175 -8.49 1.74 -4.60
C GLU A 175 -9.43 2.80 -4.01
N ASP A 176 -10.22 2.44 -3.01
CA ASP A 176 -11.13 3.36 -2.33
C ASP A 176 -10.36 4.47 -1.61
N ALA A 177 -9.30 4.12 -0.88
CA ALA A 177 -8.42 5.08 -0.21
C ALA A 177 -7.76 6.06 -1.20
N TYR A 178 -7.22 5.54 -2.31
CA TYR A 178 -6.59 6.34 -3.35
C TYR A 178 -7.59 7.31 -4.00
N LYS A 179 -8.79 6.83 -4.34
CA LYS A 179 -9.87 7.66 -4.91
C LYS A 179 -10.30 8.75 -3.93
N GLU A 180 -10.37 8.44 -2.63
CA GLU A 180 -10.69 9.44 -1.62
C GLU A 180 -9.60 10.50 -1.52
N CYS A 181 -8.33 10.14 -1.40
CA CYS A 181 -7.21 11.10 -1.40
C CYS A 181 -7.23 11.97 -2.65
N GLN A 182 -7.46 11.37 -3.82
CA GLN A 182 -7.60 12.08 -5.09
C GLN A 182 -8.74 13.10 -5.04
N ARG A 183 -9.93 12.71 -4.56
CA ARG A 183 -11.07 13.62 -4.39
C ARG A 183 -10.74 14.76 -3.41
N CYS A 184 -9.95 14.47 -2.39
CA CYS A 184 -9.45 15.45 -1.43
C CYS A 184 -8.26 16.28 -1.96
N GLY A 185 -7.90 16.15 -3.24
CA GLY A 185 -6.94 17.02 -3.92
C GLY A 185 -5.48 16.56 -3.87
N VAL A 186 -5.19 15.35 -3.37
CA VAL A 186 -3.83 14.85 -3.21
C VAL A 186 -3.69 13.45 -3.80
N ILE A 187 -2.68 13.26 -4.65
CA ILE A 187 -2.26 11.95 -5.16
C ILE A 187 -0.87 11.65 -4.64
N ASN A 188 -0.73 10.60 -3.82
CA ASN A 188 0.59 10.13 -3.40
C ASN A 188 1.31 9.49 -4.61
N SER A 189 2.54 9.93 -4.85
CA SER A 189 3.42 9.43 -5.91
C SER A 189 4.56 8.56 -5.37
N ASP A 190 4.69 8.45 -4.05
CA ASP A 190 5.63 7.55 -3.38
C ASP A 190 5.01 6.16 -3.21
N ASN A 191 5.16 5.34 -4.25
CA ASN A 191 4.40 4.10 -4.43
C ASN A 191 4.95 2.90 -3.62
N SER A 192 5.57 3.15 -2.46
CA SER A 192 6.05 2.09 -1.57
C SER A 192 4.89 1.38 -0.86
N GLN A 193 4.99 0.07 -0.68
CA GLN A 193 4.02 -0.69 0.12
C GLN A 193 4.03 -0.31 1.60
N ASP A 194 5.18 0.18 2.10
CA ASP A 194 5.29 0.69 3.48
C ASP A 194 4.44 1.95 3.72
N ASN A 195 4.02 2.62 2.64
CA ASN A 195 3.16 3.80 2.70
C ASN A 195 1.67 3.42 2.71
N LEU A 196 1.35 2.13 2.76
CA LEU A 196 -0.01 1.60 2.88
C LEU A 196 -0.19 0.87 4.20
N LEU A 197 -1.19 1.28 4.97
CA LEU A 197 -1.59 0.61 6.21
C LEU A 197 -2.89 -0.16 5.98
N TRP A 198 -2.87 -1.46 6.26
CA TRP A 198 -4.05 -2.32 6.22
C TRP A 198 -4.62 -2.51 7.62
N ASP A 199 -5.88 -2.09 7.81
CA ASP A 199 -6.68 -2.37 8.98
C ASP A 199 -7.58 -3.57 8.70
N ASP A 200 -7.20 -4.73 9.25
CA ASP A 200 -7.92 -5.98 9.05
C ASP A 200 -9.30 -5.99 9.73
N VAL A 201 -9.49 -5.19 10.78
CA VAL A 201 -10.77 -5.11 11.52
C VAL A 201 -11.77 -4.27 10.73
N ALA A 202 -11.36 -3.08 10.30
CA ALA A 202 -12.23 -2.19 9.52
C ALA A 202 -12.30 -2.57 8.03
N LYS A 203 -11.44 -3.48 7.57
CA LYS A 203 -11.21 -3.79 6.15
C LYS A 203 -10.94 -2.53 5.33
N LYS A 204 -10.12 -1.64 5.89
CA LYS A 204 -9.79 -0.32 5.32
C LYS A 204 -8.30 -0.18 5.09
N CYS A 205 -7.94 0.51 4.02
CA CYS A 205 -6.57 0.89 3.72
C CYS A 205 -6.38 2.38 4.02
N TYR A 206 -5.22 2.76 4.54
CA TYR A 206 -4.82 4.16 4.71
C TYR A 206 -3.53 4.42 3.94
N ILE A 207 -3.43 5.59 3.32
CA ILE A 207 -2.22 6.04 2.63
C ILE A 207 -1.49 7.02 3.56
N VAL A 208 -0.21 6.78 3.78
CA VAL A 208 0.68 7.60 4.62
C VAL A 208 1.91 8.05 3.82
N ASP A 209 2.79 8.85 4.42
CA ASP A 209 4.04 9.36 3.83
C ASP A 209 3.82 10.17 2.53
N PHE A 210 3.38 11.42 2.68
CA PHE A 210 3.09 12.31 1.55
C PHE A 210 4.30 13.19 1.17
N LYS A 211 5.53 12.70 1.32
CA LYS A 211 6.75 13.41 0.87
C LYS A 211 6.78 13.72 -0.62
N MET A 212 6.11 12.89 -1.43
CA MET A 212 5.96 13.07 -2.87
C MET A 212 4.49 12.95 -3.23
N TRP A 213 3.85 14.08 -3.53
CA TRP A 213 2.47 14.10 -3.97
C TRP A 213 2.27 15.12 -5.09
N THR A 214 1.15 14.98 -5.79
CA THR A 214 0.72 15.90 -6.85
C THR A 214 -0.76 16.21 -6.72
N THR A 215 -1.19 17.36 -7.26
CA THR A 215 -2.61 17.62 -7.45
C THR A 215 -3.18 16.75 -8.58
N PRO A 216 -4.43 16.26 -8.48
CA PRO A 216 -5.11 15.60 -9.58
C PRO A 216 -5.26 16.56 -10.77
N SER A 217 -4.82 16.14 -11.96
CA SER A 217 -5.12 16.86 -13.20
C SER A 217 -6.59 16.67 -13.59
N PRO A 218 -7.22 17.62 -14.31
CA PRO A 218 -8.55 17.41 -14.88
C PRO A 218 -8.61 16.10 -15.68
N GLY A 219 -9.62 15.28 -15.39
CA GLY A 219 -9.76 13.96 -16.04
C GLY A 219 -8.83 12.87 -15.50
N THR A 220 -8.16 13.07 -14.37
CA THR A 220 -7.47 11.97 -13.68
C THR A 220 -8.51 10.93 -13.26
N VAL A 221 -8.43 9.73 -13.82
CA VAL A 221 -9.31 8.60 -13.50
C VAL A 221 -8.47 7.47 -12.93
N TRP A 222 -9.06 6.72 -12.00
CA TRP A 222 -8.45 5.49 -11.51
C TRP A 222 -8.13 4.52 -12.66
N SER A 223 -6.99 3.83 -12.58
CA SER A 223 -6.73 2.68 -13.44
C SER A 223 -6.00 1.60 -12.68
N GLU A 224 -6.21 0.35 -13.08
CA GLU A 224 -5.52 -0.81 -12.48
C GLU A 224 -4.00 -0.74 -12.62
N ARG A 225 -3.46 0.09 -13.52
CA ARG A 225 -2.02 0.38 -13.57
C ARG A 225 -1.50 0.92 -12.24
N LYS A 226 -2.34 1.59 -11.43
CA LYS A 226 -1.97 2.04 -10.08
C LYS A 226 -1.68 0.86 -9.16
N LEU A 227 -2.46 -0.22 -9.23
CA LEU A 227 -2.13 -1.46 -8.51
C LEU A 227 -0.75 -1.99 -8.90
N LYS A 228 -0.39 -1.93 -10.19
CA LYS A 228 0.96 -2.34 -10.65
C LYS A 228 2.07 -1.44 -10.10
N VAL A 229 1.87 -0.14 -10.16
CA VAL A 229 2.86 0.85 -9.71
C VAL A 229 3.10 0.75 -8.19
N TRP A 230 2.06 0.44 -7.42
CA TRP A 230 2.11 0.22 -5.98
C TRP A 230 2.45 -1.23 -5.58
N LEU A 231 2.88 -2.06 -6.55
CA LEU A 231 3.21 -3.47 -6.35
C LEU A 231 2.06 -4.34 -5.79
N MET A 232 0.83 -3.86 -5.88
CA MET A 232 -0.43 -4.50 -5.48
C MET A 232 -1.03 -5.34 -6.62
N MET A 233 -0.20 -5.92 -7.50
CA MET A 233 -0.71 -6.72 -8.61
C MET A 233 -1.36 -8.02 -8.12
N ALA A 234 -2.43 -8.41 -8.80
CA ALA A 234 -2.92 -9.78 -8.73
C ALA A 234 -1.80 -10.75 -9.14
N LEU A 235 -1.91 -11.98 -8.64
CA LEU A 235 -1.10 -13.09 -9.10
C LEU A 235 -1.32 -13.25 -10.62
N ARG A 236 -0.30 -13.70 -11.36
CA ARG A 236 -0.42 -13.87 -12.81
C ARG A 236 -1.56 -14.88 -13.09
N PRO A 237 -2.22 -14.88 -14.26
CA PRO A 237 -3.34 -15.78 -14.55
C PRO A 237 -3.07 -17.25 -14.18
N GLU A 238 -1.85 -17.73 -14.41
CA GLU A 238 -1.34 -19.05 -14.01
C GLU A 238 -1.47 -19.34 -12.51
N ASP A 239 -1.18 -18.35 -11.67
CA ASP A 239 -1.20 -18.45 -10.23
C ASP A 239 -2.65 -18.37 -9.69
N GLN A 240 -3.57 -17.72 -10.42
CA GLN A 240 -5.02 -17.78 -10.16
C GLN A 240 -5.60 -19.17 -10.45
N VAL A 241 -5.13 -19.83 -11.52
CA VAL A 241 -5.56 -21.19 -11.85
C VAL A 241 -5.12 -22.16 -10.76
N VAL A 242 -3.85 -22.12 -10.34
CA VAL A 242 -3.33 -23.00 -9.28
C VAL A 242 -4.07 -22.80 -7.97
N GLN A 243 -4.39 -21.55 -7.60
CA GLN A 243 -5.13 -21.27 -6.37
C GLN A 243 -6.59 -21.75 -6.46
N THR A 244 -7.25 -21.55 -7.60
CA THR A 244 -8.62 -22.05 -7.85
C THR A 244 -8.65 -23.57 -7.77
N LEU A 245 -7.66 -24.26 -8.34
CA LEU A 245 -7.53 -25.72 -8.26
C LEU A 245 -7.35 -26.19 -6.81
N LYS A 246 -6.48 -25.55 -6.02
CA LYS A 246 -6.31 -25.86 -4.59
C LYS A 246 -7.58 -25.65 -3.78
N GLU A 247 -8.34 -24.59 -4.07
CA GLU A 247 -9.64 -24.36 -3.44
C GLU A 247 -10.65 -25.44 -3.82
N VAL A 248 -10.72 -25.85 -5.09
CA VAL A 248 -11.57 -26.96 -5.56
C VAL A 248 -11.16 -28.30 -4.92
N GLU A 249 -9.87 -28.58 -4.78
CA GLU A 249 -9.35 -29.79 -4.12
C GLU A 249 -9.69 -29.83 -2.62
N SER A 250 -9.76 -28.66 -1.97
CA SER A 250 -10.15 -28.54 -0.56
C SER A 250 -11.66 -28.82 -0.33
N TRP A 251 -12.47 -28.88 -1.40
CA TRP A 251 -13.87 -29.25 -1.29
C TRP A 251 -13.96 -30.76 -1.08
N GLY A 252 -14.33 -31.16 0.14
CA GLY A 252 -14.42 -32.56 0.52
C GLY A 252 -15.22 -33.45 -0.44
N SER A 253 -15.03 -34.77 -0.28
CA SER A 253 -15.53 -35.85 -1.13
C SER A 253 -17.01 -35.78 -1.60
N PRO A 254 -17.99 -35.19 -0.88
CA PRO A 254 -19.38 -35.16 -1.33
C PRO A 254 -19.62 -34.35 -2.63
N LEU A 255 -18.69 -33.47 -3.01
CA LEU A 255 -18.84 -32.59 -4.19
C LEU A 255 -18.28 -33.18 -5.49
N ARG A 256 -17.39 -34.18 -5.42
CA ARG A 256 -16.90 -34.92 -6.61
C ARG A 256 -18.03 -35.56 -7.42
N LYS A 257 -19.13 -35.93 -6.74
CA LYS A 257 -20.37 -36.47 -7.33
C LYS A 257 -21.04 -35.52 -8.34
N TYR A 258 -20.87 -34.21 -8.18
CA TYR A 258 -21.57 -33.20 -8.96
C TYR A 258 -20.70 -32.57 -10.05
N MET A 259 -19.44 -32.98 -10.16
CA MET A 259 -18.58 -32.60 -11.28
C MET A 259 -18.78 -33.57 -12.46
N PRO A 260 -18.88 -33.07 -13.70
CA PRO A 260 -18.89 -33.94 -14.88
C PRO A 260 -17.65 -34.84 -14.87
N GLY A 261 -17.80 -36.12 -15.21
CA GLY A 261 -16.69 -37.09 -15.19
C GLY A 261 -15.48 -36.68 -16.03
N SER A 262 -15.71 -35.91 -17.10
CA SER A 262 -14.66 -35.32 -17.94
C SER A 262 -13.79 -34.29 -17.21
N LEU A 263 -14.34 -33.54 -16.24
CA LEU A 263 -13.60 -32.54 -15.47
C LEU A 263 -12.76 -33.21 -14.36
N VAL A 264 -13.27 -34.28 -13.76
CA VAL A 264 -12.54 -35.08 -12.76
C VAL A 264 -11.36 -35.80 -13.41
N GLY A 265 -11.54 -36.34 -14.62
CA GLY A 265 -10.46 -36.91 -15.42
C GLY A 265 -9.44 -35.86 -15.84
N ALA A 266 -9.87 -34.71 -16.36
CA ALA A 266 -8.98 -33.63 -16.79
C ALA A 266 -8.16 -33.02 -15.65
N ILE A 267 -8.65 -33.00 -14.40
CA ILE A 267 -7.89 -32.57 -13.22
C ILE A 267 -6.92 -33.67 -12.76
N ALA A 268 -7.31 -34.95 -12.86
CA ALA A 268 -6.48 -36.10 -12.45
C ALA A 268 -5.33 -36.41 -13.42
N GLU A 269 -5.46 -36.01 -14.69
CA GLU A 269 -4.42 -36.16 -15.72
C GLU A 269 -3.38 -35.02 -15.72
N ILE A 270 -3.56 -33.99 -14.88
CA ILE A 270 -2.56 -32.91 -14.72
C ILE A 270 -1.37 -33.46 -13.94
N PRO A 271 -0.18 -33.63 -14.55
CA PRO A 271 0.98 -34.16 -13.86
C PRO A 271 1.45 -33.19 -12.77
N ALA A 272 1.81 -33.70 -11.60
CA ALA A 272 2.18 -32.90 -10.43
C ALA A 272 3.53 -32.14 -10.52
N GLY A 273 4.06 -31.84 -11.72
CA GLY A 273 5.39 -31.26 -11.88
C GLY A 273 5.58 -30.44 -13.15
N GLN A 274 6.17 -29.25 -12.96
CA GLN A 274 6.70 -28.28 -13.94
C GLN A 274 5.91 -28.12 -15.25
N HIS A 275 4.95 -27.19 -15.23
CA HIS A 275 4.30 -26.69 -16.45
C HIS A 275 5.21 -25.72 -17.20
N ASP A 276 5.33 -25.91 -18.52
CA ASP A 276 5.94 -24.93 -19.42
C ASP A 276 4.88 -23.90 -19.83
N MET A 277 4.78 -22.83 -19.03
CA MET A 277 3.81 -21.74 -19.17
C MET A 277 3.86 -20.96 -20.50
N TYR A 278 4.84 -21.23 -21.38
CA TYR A 278 4.89 -20.64 -22.72
C TYR A 278 4.12 -21.44 -23.77
N ASN A 279 3.61 -22.62 -23.41
CA ASN A 279 2.75 -23.40 -24.29
C ASN A 279 1.32 -22.80 -24.30
N PHE A 280 0.96 -22.17 -25.41
CA PHE A 280 -0.36 -21.57 -25.62
C PHE A 280 -1.52 -22.58 -25.45
N GLY A 281 -1.29 -23.86 -25.75
CA GLY A 281 -2.29 -24.92 -25.58
C GLY A 281 -2.62 -25.18 -24.11
N GLU A 282 -1.60 -25.38 -23.28
CA GLU A 282 -1.77 -25.61 -21.84
C GLU A 282 -2.39 -24.40 -21.14
N LYS A 283 -1.98 -23.19 -21.53
CA LYS A 283 -2.55 -21.94 -21.02
C LYS A 283 -4.05 -21.80 -21.31
N GLY A 284 -4.48 -22.20 -22.52
CA GLY A 284 -5.89 -22.18 -22.91
C GLY A 284 -6.75 -23.14 -22.10
N VAL A 285 -6.24 -24.36 -21.86
CA VAL A 285 -6.92 -25.39 -21.04
C VAL A 285 -7.08 -24.92 -19.60
N LEU A 286 -6.01 -24.39 -19.00
CA LEU A 286 -6.02 -23.89 -17.63
C LEU A 286 -7.00 -22.71 -17.43
N LEU A 287 -7.07 -21.78 -18.39
CA LEU A 287 -8.05 -20.69 -18.39
C LEU A 287 -9.50 -21.21 -18.52
N GLY A 288 -9.73 -22.23 -19.36
CA GLY A 288 -11.03 -22.88 -19.50
C GLY A 288 -11.50 -23.56 -18.21
N ILE A 289 -10.60 -24.25 -17.51
CA ILE A 289 -10.88 -24.87 -16.21
C ILE A 289 -11.22 -23.81 -15.16
N ALA A 290 -10.42 -22.73 -15.07
CA ALA A 290 -10.68 -21.64 -14.13
C ALA A 290 -12.04 -20.96 -14.39
N LYS A 291 -12.40 -20.71 -15.65
CA LYS A 291 -13.69 -20.12 -15.99
C LYS A 291 -14.87 -21.04 -15.62
N THR A 292 -14.68 -22.35 -15.80
CA THR A 292 -15.68 -23.35 -15.39
C THR A 292 -15.83 -23.40 -13.88
N ALA A 293 -14.72 -23.34 -13.13
CA ALA A 293 -14.72 -23.29 -11.67
C ALA A 293 -15.38 -22.01 -11.12
N GLU A 294 -15.16 -20.85 -11.73
CA GLU A 294 -15.85 -19.59 -11.41
C GLU A 294 -17.37 -19.70 -11.58
N VAL A 295 -17.83 -20.34 -12.66
CA VAL A 295 -19.27 -20.58 -12.89
C VAL A 295 -19.85 -21.49 -11.80
N ILE A 296 -19.13 -22.56 -11.43
CA ILE A 296 -19.55 -23.47 -10.35
C ILE A 296 -19.62 -22.74 -9.00
N LEU A 297 -18.62 -21.90 -8.69
CA LEU A 297 -18.60 -21.04 -7.50
C LEU A 297 -19.80 -20.07 -7.46
N SER A 298 -20.08 -19.41 -8.58
CA SER A 298 -21.24 -18.51 -8.73
C SER A 298 -22.57 -19.25 -8.51
N VAL A 299 -22.70 -20.48 -9.01
CA VAL A 299 -23.87 -21.35 -8.77
C VAL A 299 -23.96 -21.77 -7.30
N LYS A 300 -22.83 -22.07 -6.63
CA LYS A 300 -22.79 -22.38 -5.20
C LYS A 300 -23.28 -21.18 -4.39
N ASP A 301 -22.71 -20.00 -4.58
CA ASP A 301 -23.12 -18.77 -3.91
C ASP A 301 -24.60 -18.45 -4.13
N SER A 302 -25.09 -18.71 -5.35
CA SER A 302 -26.51 -18.59 -5.69
C SER A 302 -27.38 -19.61 -4.95
N ARG A 303 -26.93 -20.85 -4.72
CA ARG A 303 -27.65 -21.87 -3.94
C ARG A 303 -27.62 -21.60 -2.44
N THR A 304 -26.50 -21.11 -1.90
CA THR A 304 -26.41 -20.68 -0.49
C THR A 304 -27.30 -19.46 -0.24
N LYS A 305 -27.39 -18.54 -1.21
CA LYS A 305 -28.31 -17.39 -1.17
C LYS A 305 -29.78 -17.77 -1.42
N ALA A 306 -30.07 -18.78 -2.25
CA ALA A 306 -31.44 -19.26 -2.48
C ALA A 306 -32.10 -19.89 -1.24
N PHE A 307 -31.31 -20.29 -0.23
CA PHE A 307 -31.83 -20.65 1.10
C PHE A 307 -32.30 -19.44 1.93
N ARG A 308 -32.04 -18.22 1.46
CA ARG A 308 -32.52 -16.95 2.05
C ARG A 308 -33.09 -16.04 0.94
N LYS A 309 -34.33 -16.34 0.55
CA LYS A 309 -35.25 -15.54 -0.30
C LYS A 309 -34.86 -15.37 -1.78
N SER A 310 -35.93 -15.37 -2.59
CA SER A 310 -35.98 -15.26 -4.05
C SER A 310 -35.26 -14.04 -4.62
N VAL A 311 -34.28 -14.26 -5.48
CA VAL A 311 -33.69 -13.23 -6.36
C VAL A 311 -33.64 -13.77 -7.80
N LYS A 312 -34.04 -12.93 -8.76
CA LYS A 312 -34.10 -13.23 -10.20
C LYS A 312 -32.72 -13.57 -10.77
N GLN A 313 -32.66 -14.61 -11.60
CA GLN A 313 -31.45 -15.20 -12.18
C GLN A 313 -30.86 -14.38 -13.35
N PRO A 314 -29.52 -14.30 -13.46
CA PRO A 314 -28.83 -14.26 -14.74
C PRO A 314 -28.10 -15.59 -14.97
N GLY A 315 -28.52 -16.32 -16.00
CA GLY A 315 -28.02 -17.65 -16.33
C GLY A 315 -29.03 -18.38 -17.20
N THR A 316 -29.25 -17.90 -18.42
CA THR A 316 -30.08 -18.63 -19.38
C THR A 316 -29.36 -19.89 -19.83
N ARG A 317 -30.17 -20.86 -20.26
CA ARG A 317 -29.80 -22.19 -20.79
C ARG A 317 -28.69 -22.15 -21.86
N ASP A 318 -28.44 -20.98 -22.45
CA ASP A 318 -27.47 -20.73 -23.51
C ASP A 318 -26.01 -20.82 -23.02
N SER A 319 -25.72 -20.48 -21.76
CA SER A 319 -24.34 -20.53 -21.22
C SER A 319 -23.82 -21.95 -21.06
N VAL A 320 -24.72 -22.89 -20.74
CA VAL A 320 -24.40 -24.32 -20.60
C VAL A 320 -24.25 -24.98 -21.98
N SER A 321 -24.97 -24.49 -22.99
CA SER A 321 -24.85 -24.95 -24.38
C SER A 321 -23.52 -24.56 -25.03
N LEU A 322 -22.96 -23.40 -24.67
CA LEU A 322 -21.67 -22.94 -25.21
C LEU A 322 -20.50 -23.81 -24.71
N ILE A 323 -20.56 -24.29 -23.46
CA ILE A 323 -19.57 -25.18 -22.86
C ILE A 323 -19.70 -26.60 -23.42
N GLY A 324 -20.93 -27.06 -23.70
CA GLY A 324 -21.17 -28.33 -24.38
C GLY A 324 -20.59 -28.40 -25.80
N GLY A 325 -20.60 -27.29 -26.54
CA GLY A 325 -20.01 -27.20 -27.88
C GLY A 325 -18.48 -27.16 -27.91
N LEU A 326 -17.84 -26.49 -26.95
CA LEU A 326 -16.38 -26.40 -26.86
C LEU A 326 -15.70 -27.70 -26.41
N CYS A 327 -16.43 -28.60 -25.75
CA CYS A 327 -15.91 -29.87 -25.24
C CYS A 327 -16.26 -31.09 -26.12
N ALA A 328 -17.14 -30.94 -27.12
CA ALA A 328 -17.58 -32.06 -27.96
C ALA A 328 -16.66 -32.31 -29.18
N ASP A 329 -16.04 -31.26 -29.73
CA ASP A 329 -15.20 -31.38 -30.92
C ASP A 329 -13.72 -31.28 -30.53
N GLY A 330 -13.15 -32.39 -30.04
CA GLY A 330 -11.73 -32.55 -29.72
C GLY A 330 -10.80 -32.50 -30.95
N THR A 331 -11.05 -31.64 -31.92
CA THR A 331 -10.25 -31.46 -33.12
C THR A 331 -9.33 -30.24 -32.99
N THR A 332 -8.03 -30.52 -33.00
CA THR A 332 -6.95 -29.56 -33.25
C THR A 332 -7.28 -28.67 -34.46
N PRO A 333 -7.13 -27.33 -34.38
CA PRO A 333 -7.30 -26.48 -35.55
C PRO A 333 -6.15 -26.73 -36.54
N HIS A 334 -6.46 -27.30 -37.70
CA HIS A 334 -5.54 -27.28 -38.83
C HIS A 334 -5.42 -25.84 -39.36
N ILE A 335 -4.16 -25.41 -39.51
CA ILE A 335 -3.76 -24.15 -40.12
C ILE A 335 -4.32 -24.08 -41.55
N ILE A 336 -5.22 -23.14 -41.81
CA ILE A 336 -5.57 -22.74 -43.18
C ILE A 336 -4.57 -21.66 -43.60
N GLN A 337 -3.63 -22.01 -44.48
CA GLN A 337 -2.87 -21.05 -45.28
C GLN A 337 -3.83 -20.41 -46.29
N ILE A 338 -3.83 -19.08 -46.36
CA ILE A 338 -4.51 -18.33 -47.42
C ILE A 338 -3.41 -17.68 -48.27
N SER A 339 -3.41 -18.04 -49.56
CA SER A 339 -2.62 -17.43 -50.64
C SER A 339 -3.14 -16.05 -51.00
#